data_AF-A0A257Q0I9-F1
#
_entry.id   AF-A0A257Q0I9-F1
#
_cell.length_a   1.000
_cell.length_b   1.000
_cell.length_c   1.000
_cell.angle_alpha   90.00
_cell.angle_beta   90.00
_cell.angle_gamma   90.00
#
_symmetry.space_group_name_H-M   'P 1'
#
loop_
_entity.id
_entity.type
_entity.pdbx_description
1 polymer ?
#
loop_
_entity_poly.entity_id
_entity_poly.type
_entity_poly.pdbx_seq_one_letter_code
_entity_poly.pdbx_strand_id
1 'polypeptide(L)' 'MTGRAPPILDNKTLFIGFFKIGIMGFGGVLAIARRVMVEQWHWLTAAEFNDLFSLCQFMPGA' A
#
# COMPACT_ATOMS: atom_id res chain seq x y z
N MET A 1 17.42 -25.92 -14.26
CA MET A 1 16.90 -24.75 -13.51
C MET A 1 17.52 -23.51 -14.15
N THR A 2 16.88 -22.96 -15.18
CA THR A 2 17.45 -21.91 -16.04
C THR A 2 17.56 -20.59 -15.29
N GLY A 3 18.77 -20.21 -14.90
CA GLY A 3 19.10 -18.87 -14.41
C GLY A 3 18.95 -17.86 -15.54
N ARG A 4 17.77 -17.25 -15.64
CA ARG A 4 17.53 -16.13 -16.55
C ARG A 4 18.33 -14.94 -16.02
N ALA A 5 19.34 -14.50 -16.76
CA ALA A 5 20.05 -13.26 -16.45
C ALA A 5 19.02 -12.14 -16.24
N PRO A 6 19.16 -11.30 -15.19
CA PRO A 6 18.22 -10.22 -14.95
C PRO A 6 18.15 -9.36 -16.23
N PRO A 7 16.94 -9.03 -16.73
CA PRO A 7 16.82 -8.13 -17.87
C PRO A 7 17.57 -6.84 -17.54
N ILE A 8 18.28 -6.27 -18.51
CA ILE A 8 18.91 -4.95 -18.35
C ILE A 8 17.78 -3.98 -18.00
N LEU A 9 17.76 -3.53 -16.74
CA LEU A 9 16.72 -2.64 -16.23
C LEU A 9 17.07 -1.24 -16.73
N ASP A 10 16.29 -0.74 -17.70
CA ASP A 10 16.32 0.67 -18.06
C ASP A 10 16.06 1.53 -16.81
N ASN A 11 16.70 2.70 -16.74
CA ASN A 11 16.61 3.61 -15.60
C ASN A 11 15.14 3.97 -15.29
N LYS A 12 14.29 4.03 -16.32
CA LYS A 12 12.84 4.26 -16.18
C LYS A 12 12.14 3.11 -15.45
N THR A 13 12.48 1.87 -15.76
CA THR A 13 11.91 0.67 -15.12
C THR A 13 12.28 0.63 -13.65
N LEU A 14 13.54 0.95 -13.32
CA LEU A 14 14.02 1.04 -11.95
C LEU A 14 13.28 2.15 -11.18
N PHE A 15 13.20 3.35 -11.76
CA PHE A 15 12.48 4.48 -11.18
C PHE A 15 11.00 4.15 -10.90
N ILE A 16 10.28 3.58 -11.89
CA ILE A 16 8.87 3.22 -11.71
C ILE A 16 8.71 2.11 -10.67
N GLY A 17 9.63 1.15 -10.62
CA GLY A 17 9.62 0.08 -9.61
C GLY A 17 9.72 0.66 -8.19
N PHE A 18 10.74 1.47 -7.93
CA PHE A 18 10.91 2.12 -6.63
C PHE A 18 9.80 3.12 -6.31
N PHE A 19 9.30 3.85 -7.31
CA PHE A 19 8.19 4.78 -7.13
C PHE A 19 6.90 4.06 -6.72
N LYS A 20 6.59 2.91 -7.33
CA LYS A 20 5.45 2.07 -6.92
C LYS A 20 5.62 1.55 -5.49
N ILE A 21 6.81 1.07 -5.13
CA ILE A 21 7.11 0.62 -3.76
C ILE A 21 6.98 1.78 -2.76
N GLY A 22 7.49 2.96 -3.12
CA GLY A 22 7.37 4.17 -2.32
C GLY A 22 5.93 4.59 -2.10
N ILE A 23 5.09 4.57 -3.14
CA ILE A 23 3.64 4.81 -3.00
C ILE A 23 3.01 3.78 -2.08
N MET A 24 3.33 2.49 -2.22
CA MET A 24 2.78 1.44 -1.37
C MET A 24 3.14 1.64 0.11
N GLY A 25 4.38 2.02 0.42
CA GLY A 25 4.84 2.32 1.78
C GLY A 25 4.34 3.66 2.33
N PHE A 26 4.19 4.68 1.48
CA PHE A 26 3.74 6.03 1.84
C PHE A 26 2.21 6.17 1.71
N GLY A 27 1.46 5.20 2.23
CA GLY A 27 0.00 5.30 2.37
C GLY A 27 -0.84 4.90 1.15
N GLY A 28 -0.23 4.45 0.05
CA GLY A 28 -0.97 3.94 -1.11
C GLY A 28 -1.80 2.70 -0.79
N VAL A 29 -1.27 1.79 0.02
CA VAL A 29 -2.03 0.63 0.52
C VAL A 29 -3.17 1.06 1.44
N LEU A 30 -2.97 2.07 2.28
CA LEU A 30 -4.00 2.58 3.17
C LEU A 30 -5.18 3.18 2.40
N ALA A 31 -4.90 3.95 1.35
CA ALA A 31 -5.93 4.51 0.48
C ALA A 31 -6.76 3.41 -0.21
N ILE A 32 -6.10 2.34 -0.67
CA ILE A 32 -6.75 1.17 -1.26
C ILE A 32 -7.58 0.42 -0.21
N ALA A 33 -7.02 0.19 0.99
CA ALA A 33 -7.71 -0.47 2.09
C ALA A 33 -8.97 0.30 2.50
N ARG A 34 -8.88 1.62 2.67
CA ARG A 34 -10.03 2.48 2.95
C ARG A 34 -11.11 2.32 1.88
N ARG A 35 -10.72 2.39 0.60
CA ARG A 35 -11.66 2.25 -0.51
C ARG A 35 -12.35 0.89 -0.51
N VAL A 36 -11.59 -0.19 -0.35
CA VAL A 36 -12.15 -1.55 -0.35
C VAL A 36 -13.08 -1.74 0.85
N MET A 37 -12.65 -1.39 2.06
CA MET A 37 -13.41 -1.62 3.29
C MET A 37 -14.65 -0.73 3.40
N VAL A 38 -14.59 0.51 2.90
CA VAL A 38 -15.69 1.49 2.99
C VAL A 38 -16.61 1.45 1.77
N GLU A 39 -16.06 1.42 0.54
CA GLU A 39 -16.85 1.56 -0.70
C GLU A 39 -17.17 0.24 -1.38
N GLN A 40 -16.35 -0.81 -1.23
CA GLN A 40 -16.62 -2.09 -1.91
C GLN A 40 -17.31 -3.09 -0.99
N TRP A 41 -16.77 -3.26 0.20
CA TRP A 41 -17.26 -4.25 1.17
C TRP A 41 -18.28 -3.66 2.14
N HIS A 42 -18.32 -2.34 2.28
CA HIS A 42 -19.19 -1.61 3.21
C HIS A 42 -19.09 -2.15 4.65
N TRP A 43 -17.91 -2.64 5.04
CA TRP A 43 -17.66 -3.16 6.39
C TRP A 43 -17.54 -2.05 7.42
N LEU A 44 -17.11 -0.86 6.99
CA LEU A 44 -16.88 0.29 7.84
C LEU A 44 -17.36 1.55 7.11
N THR A 45 -17.85 2.52 7.86
CA THR A 45 -17.99 3.89 7.37
C THR A 45 -16.64 4.60 7.32
N ALA A 46 -16.58 5.71 6.58
CA ALA A 46 -15.37 6.53 6.51
C ALA A 46 -14.86 7.01 7.88
N ALA A 47 -15.78 7.28 8.82
CA ALA A 47 -15.47 7.70 10.18
C ALA A 47 -14.91 6.53 11.00
N GLU A 48 -15.57 5.38 10.99
CA GLU A 48 -15.12 4.19 11.72
C GLU A 48 -13.75 3.70 11.25
N PHE A 49 -13.48 3.75 9.93
CA PHE A 49 -12.15 3.43 9.40
C PHE A 49 -11.07 4.35 9.98
N ASN A 50 -11.34 5.65 10.09
CA ASN A 50 -10.37 6.62 10.59
C ASN A 50 -10.15 6.47 12.10
N ASP A 51 -11.20 6.16 12.86
CA ASP A 51 -11.09 5.87 14.29
C ASP A 51 -10.27 4.60 14.52
N LEU A 52 -10.55 3.51 13.80
CA LEU A 52 -9.75 2.28 13.87
C LEU A 52 -8.29 2.53 13.46
N PHE A 53 -8.06 3.26 12.38
CA PHE A 53 -6.71 3.60 11.93
C PHE A 53 -5.94 4.41 12.96
N SER A 54 -6.60 5.41 13.57
CA SER A 54 -6.03 6.22 14.64
C SER A 54 -5.69 5.35 15.85
N LEU A 55 -6.62 4.49 16.27
CA LEU A 55 -6.39 3.51 17.35
C LEU A 55 -5.21 2.59 17.05
N CYS A 56 -5.08 2.09 15.81
CA CYS A 56 -3.93 1.27 15.40
C CYS A 56 -2.61 2.04 15.46
N GLN A 57 -2.60 3.34 15.16
CA GLN A 57 -1.40 4.19 15.35
C GLN A 57 -1.10 4.48 16.82
N PHE A 58 -2.12 4.50 17.68
CA PHE A 58 -1.95 4.65 19.12
C PHE A 58 -1.46 3.37 19.80
N MET A 59 -1.76 2.19 19.25
CA MET A 59 -1.25 0.92 19.77
C MET A 59 0.25 0.80 19.49
N PRO A 60 1.12 0.73 20.52
CA PRO A 60 2.56 0.62 20.31
C PRO A 60 2.86 -0.79 19.77
N GLY A 61 3.03 -0.88 18.46
CA GLY A 61 3.30 -2.12 17.72
C GLY A 61 3.96 -1.88 16.36
N ALA A 62 4.54 -0.69 16.17
CA ALA A 62 5.52 -0.37 15.15
C ALA A 62 6.89 -0.17 15.84
#